data_AF-A0A5N7XFE2-F1
#
_entry.id   AF-A0A5N7XFE2-F1
#
_cell.length_a   1.000
_cell.length_b   1.000
_cell.length_c   1.000
_cell.angle_alpha   90.00
_cell.angle_beta   90.00
_cell.angle_gamma   90.00
#
_symmetry.space_group_name_H-M   'P 1'
#
loop_
_entity.id
_entity.type
_entity.pdbx_description
1 polymer ?
#
loop_
_entity_poly.entity_id
_entity_poly.type
_entity_poly.pdbx_seq_one_letter_code
_entity_poly.pdbx_strand_id
1 'polypeptide(L)'
;MNSIRGVHQKGDSSEWKIPPFWQKLNSFFLFPLQTEPLLYALLLSACSYGLMFGWIGILFVGLGLMLAVSRYAFKVSALASRGITHSSDFRSSQVDEDWKWLPWKFFGVLVVFGIFVGFMATRSLTLGVVANLLVAFLIPATWMVLINTNSLSSAVNPFELLATIFGIGKSYLLLCFFLFLLQQGSPMVLAMLLKVAAPGLVLPLVSFVMIYFTWVMAAMIGYVMYQHHAALDIDPVQAPEGPATVQIDPADLEARRRDALVARLVQDNKMDEAVNQAREWQRQDYESLPDCRRYFRVLKLTERADALAELGQRFIPMLLAQQRASEALEAWVSCVKRKPDFKPDSAQLSYELAQQAWKAGKPRYVLILAKDFEKRFAGSTLIPPMLELMVRAYKQGVEQPLQGGAVYMRMKQLFPEHESTKEAQWVLRNELQELEAKT
;
A
#
# COMPACT_ATOMS: atom_id res chain seq x y z
N MET A 1 24.08 -42.41 -15.55
CA MET A 1 23.09 -41.64 -16.34
C MET A 1 21.80 -41.55 -15.55
N ASN A 2 21.71 -40.55 -14.66
CA ASN A 2 20.52 -40.25 -13.87
C ASN A 2 19.70 -39.22 -14.64
N SER A 3 18.53 -39.61 -15.15
CA SER A 3 17.52 -38.63 -15.58
C SER A 3 16.43 -38.59 -14.51
N ILE A 4 16.45 -37.49 -13.78
CA ILE A 4 15.53 -37.12 -12.73
C ILE A 4 14.18 -36.83 -13.41
N ARG A 5 13.21 -37.73 -13.25
CA ARG A 5 11.79 -37.38 -13.36
C ARG A 5 11.47 -36.44 -12.21
N GLY A 6 11.42 -35.14 -12.49
CA GLY A 6 10.84 -34.16 -11.58
C GLY A 6 9.38 -34.52 -11.33
N VAL A 7 9.12 -35.04 -10.14
CA VAL A 7 7.77 -35.21 -9.60
C VAL A 7 7.23 -33.80 -9.35
N HIS A 8 6.47 -33.26 -10.31
CA HIS A 8 5.56 -32.15 -10.01
C HIS A 8 4.51 -32.69 -9.06
N GLN A 9 4.68 -32.37 -7.78
CA GLN A 9 3.69 -32.59 -6.73
C GLN A 9 2.49 -31.70 -7.06
N LYS A 10 1.55 -32.23 -7.86
CA LYS A 10 0.24 -31.63 -8.13
C LYS A 10 -0.57 -31.74 -6.83
N GLY A 11 -0.26 -30.88 -5.86
CA GLY A 11 -1.13 -30.67 -4.70
C GLY A 11 -2.52 -30.31 -5.23
N ASP A 12 -3.56 -30.84 -4.60
CA ASP A 12 -4.94 -30.68 -5.02
C ASP A 12 -5.25 -29.19 -5.19
N SER A 13 -5.34 -28.73 -6.44
CA SER A 13 -5.48 -27.31 -6.78
C SER A 13 -6.75 -26.71 -6.19
N SER A 14 -7.73 -27.56 -5.87
CA SER A 14 -8.99 -27.21 -5.20
C SER A 14 -8.80 -26.65 -3.78
N GLU A 15 -7.68 -26.91 -3.10
CA GLU A 15 -7.40 -26.42 -1.75
C GLU A 15 -6.68 -25.05 -1.73
N TRP A 16 -6.35 -24.48 -2.90
CA TRP A 16 -5.60 -23.22 -2.97
C TRP A 16 -6.44 -22.03 -2.46
N LYS A 17 -6.01 -21.48 -1.31
CA LYS A 17 -6.59 -20.24 -0.76
C LYS A 17 -6.03 -19.02 -1.50
N ILE A 18 -6.76 -18.56 -2.50
CA ILE A 18 -6.42 -17.37 -3.28
C ILE A 18 -6.86 -16.12 -2.49
N PRO A 19 -6.00 -15.09 -2.36
CA PRO A 19 -6.38 -13.87 -1.66
C PRO A 19 -7.52 -13.18 -2.40
N PRO A 20 -8.39 -12.46 -1.68
CA PRO A 20 -9.54 -11.84 -2.30
C PRO A 20 -9.15 -10.69 -3.23
N PHE A 21 -9.88 -10.53 -4.33
CA PHE A 21 -9.54 -9.57 -5.38
C PHE A 21 -9.39 -8.11 -4.88
N TRP A 22 -10.17 -7.70 -3.88
CA TRP A 22 -10.10 -6.34 -3.33
C TRP A 22 -8.77 -6.02 -2.61
N GLN A 23 -7.97 -7.03 -2.26
CA GLN A 23 -6.62 -6.82 -1.73
C GLN A 23 -5.57 -6.61 -2.83
N LYS A 24 -5.85 -7.00 -4.08
CA LYS A 24 -4.97 -6.86 -5.25
C LYS A 24 -5.44 -5.77 -6.24
N LEU A 25 -6.28 -4.81 -5.80
CA LEU A 25 -6.81 -3.75 -6.68
C LEU A 25 -5.71 -3.01 -7.46
N ASN A 26 -4.63 -2.61 -6.79
CA ASN A 26 -3.51 -1.90 -7.41
C ASN A 26 -2.90 -2.70 -8.57
N SER A 27 -2.81 -4.03 -8.44
CA SER A 27 -2.27 -4.89 -9.49
C SER A 27 -3.12 -4.87 -10.76
N PHE A 28 -4.45 -4.78 -10.65
CA PHE A 28 -5.33 -4.69 -11.82
C PHE A 28 -5.18 -3.36 -12.56
N PHE A 29 -5.03 -2.24 -11.84
CA PHE A 29 -4.78 -0.93 -12.46
C PHE A 29 -3.39 -0.83 -13.10
N LEU A 30 -2.41 -1.54 -12.55
CA LEU A 30 -1.06 -1.60 -13.12
C LEU A 30 -0.97 -2.54 -14.32
N PHE A 31 -1.93 -3.44 -14.52
CA PHE A 31 -1.89 -4.43 -15.61
C PHE A 31 -1.79 -3.78 -17.01
N PRO A 32 -2.67 -2.84 -17.43
CA PRO A 32 -2.53 -2.23 -18.75
C PRO A 32 -1.30 -1.34 -18.91
N LEU A 33 -0.60 -1.01 -17.81
CA LEU A 33 0.64 -0.23 -17.81
C LEU A 33 1.89 -1.10 -17.95
N GLN A 34 1.76 -2.44 -17.93
CA GLN A 34 2.87 -3.33 -18.26
C GLN A 34 3.29 -3.11 -19.72
N THR A 35 4.55 -3.44 -20.06
CA THR A 35 5.16 -3.07 -21.34
C THR A 35 4.39 -3.56 -22.56
N GLU A 36 4.00 -4.84 -22.61
CA GLU A 36 3.27 -5.39 -23.76
C GLU A 36 1.82 -4.86 -23.88
N PRO A 37 0.99 -4.89 -22.82
CA PRO A 37 -0.34 -4.27 -22.89
C PRO A 37 -0.27 -2.79 -23.24
N LEU A 38 0.66 -2.03 -22.63
CA LEU A 38 0.77 -0.59 -22.86
C LEU A 38 1.08 -0.27 -24.31
N LEU A 39 2.06 -0.95 -24.91
CA LEU A 39 2.40 -0.77 -26.33
C LEU A 39 1.23 -1.13 -27.23
N TYR A 40 0.51 -2.21 -26.91
CA TYR A 40 -0.65 -2.61 -27.69
C TYR A 40 -1.82 -1.62 -27.56
N ALA A 41 -2.09 -1.12 -26.35
CA ALA A 41 -3.09 -0.09 -26.11
C ALA A 41 -2.75 1.23 -26.82
N LEU A 42 -1.48 1.64 -26.81
CA LEU A 42 -1.02 2.82 -27.53
C LEU A 42 -1.18 2.65 -29.05
N LEU A 43 -0.83 1.49 -29.60
CA LEU A 43 -1.02 1.18 -31.01
C LEU A 43 -2.51 1.24 -31.40
N LEU A 44 -3.38 0.57 -30.65
CA LEU A 44 -4.82 0.60 -30.89
C LEU A 44 -5.40 2.00 -30.74
N SER A 45 -4.92 2.77 -29.76
CA SER A 45 -5.33 4.16 -29.57
C SER A 45 -4.90 5.03 -30.77
N ALA A 46 -3.71 4.85 -31.33
CA ALA A 46 -3.27 5.56 -32.52
C ALA A 46 -4.10 5.15 -33.75
N CYS A 47 -4.47 3.87 -33.87
CA CYS A 47 -5.37 3.41 -34.94
C CYS A 47 -6.74 4.10 -34.92
N SER A 48 -7.15 4.71 -33.79
CA SER A 48 -8.40 5.49 -33.72
C SER A 48 -8.44 6.71 -34.64
N TYR A 49 -7.29 7.24 -35.09
CA TYR A 49 -7.27 8.27 -36.14
C TYR A 49 -7.99 7.84 -37.41
N GLY A 50 -8.05 6.53 -37.68
CA GLY A 50 -8.81 5.99 -38.80
C GLY A 50 -10.33 6.23 -38.70
N LEU A 51 -10.87 6.58 -37.53
CA LEU A 51 -12.27 6.99 -37.39
C LEU A 51 -12.55 8.35 -38.05
N MET A 52 -11.52 9.14 -38.37
CA MET A 52 -11.67 10.43 -39.06
C MET A 52 -12.04 10.27 -40.55
N PHE A 53 -11.95 9.07 -41.13
CA PHE A 53 -12.34 8.77 -42.51
C PHE A 53 -13.88 8.69 -42.73
N GLY A 54 -14.66 9.36 -41.88
CA GLY A 54 -16.12 9.37 -41.96
C GLY A 54 -16.77 8.01 -41.65
N TRP A 55 -17.93 7.75 -42.25
CA TRP A 55 -18.72 6.54 -41.97
C TRP A 55 -17.98 5.24 -42.28
N ILE A 56 -17.12 5.24 -43.30
CA ILE A 56 -16.27 4.09 -43.68
C ILE A 56 -15.26 3.82 -42.58
N GLY A 57 -14.59 4.85 -42.08
CA GLY A 57 -13.68 4.76 -40.94
C GLY A 57 -14.38 4.22 -39.69
N ILE A 58 -15.54 4.76 -39.34
CA ILE A 58 -16.33 4.30 -38.20
C ILE A 58 -16.71 2.81 -38.36
N LEU A 59 -17.15 2.40 -39.54
CA LEU A 59 -17.57 1.02 -39.78
C LEU A 59 -16.37 0.04 -39.69
N PHE A 60 -15.31 0.27 -40.45
CA PHE A 60 -14.20 -0.71 -40.53
C PHE A 60 -13.20 -0.57 -39.38
N VAL A 61 -12.77 0.66 -39.09
CA VAL A 61 -11.80 0.92 -38.01
C VAL A 61 -12.49 0.80 -36.66
N GLY A 62 -13.71 1.31 -36.50
CA GLY A 62 -14.46 1.17 -35.26
C GLY A 62 -14.77 -0.29 -34.93
N LEU A 63 -15.24 -1.07 -35.91
CA LEU A 63 -15.46 -2.51 -35.70
C LEU A 63 -14.14 -3.26 -35.45
N GLY A 64 -13.08 -2.94 -36.20
CA GLY A 64 -11.76 -3.53 -36.00
C GLY A 64 -11.19 -3.27 -34.60
N LEU A 65 -11.30 -2.02 -34.12
CA LEU A 65 -10.90 -1.64 -32.76
C LEU A 65 -11.76 -2.35 -31.71
N MET A 66 -13.09 -2.33 -31.86
CA MET A 66 -13.99 -3.02 -30.94
C MET A 66 -13.63 -4.50 -30.80
N LEU A 67 -13.39 -5.19 -31.92
CA LEU A 67 -13.01 -6.60 -31.93
C LEU A 67 -11.61 -6.83 -31.35
N ALA A 68 -10.62 -6.00 -31.68
CA ALA A 68 -9.25 -6.13 -31.17
C ALA A 68 -9.21 -5.94 -29.64
N VAL A 69 -9.89 -4.91 -29.14
CA VAL A 69 -9.98 -4.60 -27.71
C VAL A 69 -10.69 -5.71 -26.96
N SER A 70 -11.83 -6.17 -27.49
CA SER A 70 -12.62 -7.25 -26.89
C SER A 70 -11.86 -8.58 -26.90
N ARG A 71 -11.17 -8.91 -28.00
CA ARG A 71 -10.34 -10.12 -28.12
C ARG A 71 -9.24 -10.13 -27.06
N TYR A 72 -8.57 -9.01 -26.88
CA TYR A 72 -7.53 -8.91 -25.85
C TYR A 72 -8.13 -8.98 -24.45
N ALA A 73 -9.26 -8.32 -24.20
CA ALA A 73 -9.98 -8.41 -22.92
C ALA A 73 -10.35 -9.85 -22.56
N PHE A 74 -10.92 -10.62 -23.49
CA PHE A 74 -11.23 -12.05 -23.26
C PHE A 74 -9.97 -12.88 -23.02
N LYS A 75 -8.90 -12.65 -23.79
CA LYS A 75 -7.60 -13.31 -23.57
C LYS A 75 -7.08 -13.02 -22.15
N VAL A 76 -7.08 -11.77 -21.73
CA VAL A 76 -6.62 -11.36 -20.39
C VAL A 76 -7.45 -12.00 -19.30
N SER A 77 -8.78 -11.98 -19.44
CA SER A 77 -9.70 -12.55 -18.46
C SER A 77 -9.55 -14.08 -18.34
N ALA A 78 -9.40 -14.78 -19.47
CA ALA A 78 -9.24 -16.24 -19.49
C ALA A 78 -7.85 -16.70 -19.01
N LEU A 79 -6.79 -15.90 -19.22
CA LEU A 79 -5.47 -16.18 -18.64
C LEU A 79 -5.47 -15.87 -17.14
N ALA A 80 -6.08 -14.76 -16.73
CA ALA A 80 -6.23 -14.40 -15.33
C ALA A 80 -7.07 -15.43 -14.55
N SER A 81 -8.09 -16.04 -15.17
CA SER A 81 -8.88 -17.11 -14.53
C SER A 81 -8.09 -18.38 -14.25
N ARG A 82 -6.98 -18.59 -14.98
CA ARG A 82 -6.02 -19.69 -14.75
C ARG A 82 -4.86 -19.31 -13.82
N GLY A 83 -4.88 -18.10 -13.25
CA GLY A 83 -3.87 -17.58 -12.34
C GLY A 83 -2.74 -16.79 -13.01
N ILE A 84 -2.77 -16.63 -14.34
CA ILE A 84 -1.72 -15.93 -15.09
C ILE A 84 -2.07 -14.43 -15.14
N THR A 85 -1.54 -13.66 -14.19
CA THR A 85 -1.88 -12.23 -14.02
C THR A 85 -0.84 -11.26 -14.59
N HIS A 86 0.34 -11.74 -14.97
CA HIS A 86 1.41 -10.93 -15.58
C HIS A 86 1.48 -11.16 -17.10
N SER A 87 1.61 -10.06 -17.87
CA SER A 87 1.69 -10.15 -19.33
C SER A 87 2.96 -10.83 -19.81
N SER A 88 4.08 -10.72 -19.06
CA SER A 88 5.34 -11.40 -19.34
C SER A 88 5.23 -12.91 -19.36
N ASP A 89 4.21 -13.46 -18.68
CA ASP A 89 4.01 -14.89 -18.57
C ASP A 89 3.09 -15.46 -19.65
N PHE A 90 2.59 -14.60 -20.55
CA PHE A 90 1.71 -15.01 -21.62
C PHE A 90 2.47 -15.84 -22.66
N ARG A 91 2.29 -17.16 -22.62
CA ARG A 91 2.82 -18.07 -23.63
C ARG A 91 1.78 -18.34 -24.71
N SER A 92 2.23 -18.46 -25.96
CA SER A 92 1.36 -18.85 -27.08
C SER A 92 0.68 -20.20 -26.87
N SER A 93 1.33 -21.13 -26.16
CA SER A 93 0.79 -22.45 -25.82
C SER A 93 -0.36 -22.43 -24.80
N GLN A 94 -0.58 -21.32 -24.09
CA GLN A 94 -1.63 -21.18 -23.08
C GLN A 94 -2.91 -20.54 -23.65
N VAL A 95 -2.84 -20.03 -24.89
CA VAL A 95 -3.96 -19.36 -25.56
C VAL A 95 -4.73 -20.39 -26.37
N ASP A 96 -6.00 -20.57 -26.02
CA ASP A 96 -6.90 -21.43 -26.78
C ASP A 96 -7.30 -20.78 -28.11
N GLU A 97 -7.36 -21.56 -29.19
CA GLU A 97 -7.79 -21.05 -30.50
C GLU A 97 -9.28 -20.65 -30.47
N ASP A 98 -10.08 -21.32 -29.65
CA ASP A 98 -11.53 -21.07 -29.52
C ASP A 98 -11.84 -19.69 -28.94
N TRP A 99 -10.90 -19.11 -28.17
CA TRP A 99 -11.04 -17.76 -27.62
C TRP A 99 -11.11 -16.69 -28.70
N LYS A 100 -10.72 -17.00 -29.93
CA LYS A 100 -10.86 -16.10 -31.08
C LYS A 100 -12.30 -15.69 -31.36
N TRP A 101 -13.25 -16.58 -31.06
CA TRP A 101 -14.65 -16.38 -31.36
C TRP A 101 -15.47 -15.81 -30.19
N LEU A 102 -14.88 -15.74 -28.98
CA LEU A 102 -15.54 -15.20 -27.78
C LEU A 102 -16.10 -13.79 -27.98
N PRO A 103 -15.38 -12.82 -28.57
CA PRO A 103 -15.94 -11.48 -28.79
C PRO A 103 -17.22 -11.48 -29.63
N TRP A 104 -17.28 -12.33 -30.66
CA TRP A 104 -18.45 -12.46 -31.52
C TRP A 104 -19.62 -13.12 -30.79
N LYS A 105 -19.35 -14.16 -29.99
CA LYS A 105 -20.38 -14.81 -29.18
C LYS A 105 -20.93 -13.82 -28.13
N PHE A 106 -20.07 -13.07 -27.47
CA PHE A 106 -20.46 -12.02 -26.52
C PHE A 106 -21.31 -10.93 -27.19
N PHE A 107 -20.92 -10.47 -28.39
CA PHE A 107 -21.73 -9.55 -29.17
C PHE A 107 -23.12 -10.12 -29.46
N GLY A 108 -23.21 -11.40 -29.84
CA GLY A 108 -24.49 -12.08 -30.03
C GLY A 108 -25.36 -12.08 -28.76
N VAL A 109 -24.77 -12.33 -27.59
CA VAL A 109 -25.50 -12.24 -26.31
C VAL A 109 -25.98 -10.81 -26.03
N LEU A 110 -25.12 -9.80 -26.27
CA LEU A 110 -25.50 -8.40 -26.10
C LEU A 110 -26.65 -7.99 -27.02
N VAL A 111 -26.72 -8.52 -28.25
CA VAL A 111 -27.86 -8.31 -29.14
C VAL A 111 -29.14 -8.89 -28.54
N VAL A 112 -29.10 -10.13 -28.02
CA VAL A 112 -30.26 -10.76 -27.37
C VAL A 112 -30.74 -9.95 -26.16
N PHE A 113 -29.82 -9.55 -25.28
CA PHE A 113 -30.14 -8.71 -24.14
C PHE A 113 -30.63 -7.32 -24.55
N GLY A 114 -30.07 -6.72 -25.61
CA GLY A 114 -30.52 -5.46 -26.17
C GLY A 114 -31.94 -5.52 -26.70
N ILE A 115 -32.31 -6.60 -27.40
CA ILE A 115 -33.69 -6.85 -27.86
C ILE A 115 -34.63 -6.97 -26.66
N PHE A 116 -34.23 -7.70 -25.61
CA PHE A 116 -35.02 -7.84 -24.38
C PHE A 116 -35.25 -6.50 -23.68
N VAL A 117 -34.20 -5.70 -23.48
CA VAL A 117 -34.29 -4.37 -22.85
C VAL A 117 -35.13 -3.42 -23.70
N GLY A 118 -34.92 -3.41 -25.02
CA GLY A 118 -35.71 -2.62 -25.96
C GLY A 118 -37.19 -2.98 -25.91
N PHE A 119 -37.51 -4.27 -25.91
CA PHE A 119 -38.89 -4.76 -25.79
C PHE A 119 -39.53 -4.30 -24.46
N MET A 120 -38.83 -4.43 -23.33
CA MET A 120 -39.32 -3.93 -22.04
C MET A 120 -39.52 -2.40 -22.03
N ALA A 121 -38.61 -1.65 -22.65
CA ALA A 121 -38.68 -0.20 -22.76
C ALA A 121 -39.89 0.27 -23.59
N THR A 122 -40.31 -0.48 -24.62
CA THR A 122 -41.55 -0.17 -25.36
C THR A 122 -42.81 -0.33 -24.53
N ARG A 123 -42.77 -1.10 -23.43
CA ARG A 123 -43.92 -1.27 -22.51
C ARG A 123 -43.99 -0.16 -21.47
N SER A 124 -42.85 0.19 -20.88
CA SER A 124 -42.72 1.38 -20.03
C SER A 124 -41.26 1.74 -19.84
N LEU A 125 -40.99 3.04 -19.63
CA LEU A 125 -39.63 3.52 -19.36
C LEU A 125 -39.04 2.89 -18.08
N THR A 126 -39.86 2.72 -17.04
CA THR A 126 -39.42 2.11 -15.77
C THR A 126 -39.02 0.65 -15.96
N LEU A 127 -39.81 -0.15 -16.70
CA LEU A 127 -39.45 -1.53 -17.02
C LEU A 127 -38.18 -1.59 -17.87
N GLY A 128 -38.00 -0.67 -18.82
CA GLY A 128 -36.76 -0.55 -19.60
C GLY A 128 -35.52 -0.31 -18.74
N VAL A 129 -35.61 0.63 -17.78
CA VAL A 129 -34.52 0.93 -16.84
C VAL A 129 -34.21 -0.28 -15.94
N VAL A 130 -35.24 -0.93 -15.40
CA VAL A 130 -35.07 -2.14 -14.56
C VAL A 130 -34.44 -3.27 -15.37
N ALA A 131 -34.90 -3.51 -16.60
CA ALA A 131 -34.32 -4.51 -17.49
C ALA A 131 -32.84 -4.21 -17.81
N ASN A 132 -32.51 -2.94 -18.05
CA ASN A 132 -31.14 -2.52 -18.30
C ASN A 132 -30.23 -2.76 -17.08
N LEU A 133 -30.70 -2.44 -15.87
CA LEU A 133 -29.95 -2.71 -14.63
C LEU A 133 -29.75 -4.21 -14.41
N LEU A 134 -30.78 -5.01 -14.67
CA LEU A 134 -30.70 -6.47 -14.59
C LEU A 134 -29.69 -7.02 -15.58
N VAL A 135 -29.73 -6.59 -16.85
CA VAL A 135 -28.75 -7.00 -17.86
C VAL A 135 -27.34 -6.57 -17.47
N ALA A 136 -27.15 -5.33 -17.02
CA ALA A 136 -25.85 -4.84 -16.57
C ALA A 136 -25.29 -5.71 -15.41
N PHE A 137 -26.16 -6.17 -14.51
CA PHE A 137 -25.80 -7.11 -13.46
C PHE A 137 -25.45 -8.51 -13.97
N LEU A 138 -26.04 -8.96 -15.09
CA LEU A 138 -25.76 -10.27 -15.70
C LEU A 138 -24.51 -10.27 -16.61
N ILE A 139 -24.02 -9.11 -17.06
CA ILE A 139 -22.87 -9.03 -17.98
C ILE A 139 -21.62 -9.73 -17.41
N PRO A 140 -21.20 -9.54 -16.14
CA PRO A 140 -20.02 -10.22 -15.60
C PRO A 140 -20.20 -11.74 -15.59
N ALA A 141 -21.37 -12.25 -15.17
CA ALA A 141 -21.66 -13.68 -15.21
C ALA A 141 -21.65 -14.23 -16.66
N THR A 142 -22.22 -13.49 -17.61
CA THR A 142 -22.20 -13.83 -19.03
C THR A 142 -20.78 -13.97 -19.54
N TRP A 143 -19.92 -13.02 -19.17
CA TRP A 143 -18.50 -13.03 -19.53
C TRP A 143 -17.79 -14.28 -18.99
N MET A 144 -18.04 -14.64 -17.73
CA MET A 144 -17.45 -15.81 -17.08
C MET A 144 -17.94 -17.12 -17.69
N VAL A 145 -19.25 -17.28 -17.88
CA VAL A 145 -19.85 -18.47 -18.52
C VAL A 145 -19.31 -18.64 -19.93
N LEU A 146 -19.15 -17.56 -20.67
CA LEU A 146 -18.64 -17.62 -22.03
C LEU A 146 -17.17 -18.08 -22.08
N ILE A 147 -16.33 -17.61 -21.15
CA ILE A 147 -14.94 -18.08 -21.01
C ILE A 147 -14.89 -19.56 -20.64
N ASN A 148 -15.80 -20.03 -19.77
CA ASN A 148 -15.79 -21.41 -19.28
C ASN A 148 -16.35 -22.41 -20.31
N THR A 149 -17.48 -22.09 -20.92
CA THR A 149 -18.24 -23.01 -21.78
C THR A 149 -17.95 -22.84 -23.27
N ASN A 150 -17.34 -21.71 -23.67
CA ASN A 150 -17.18 -21.30 -25.07
C ASN A 150 -18.51 -21.35 -25.86
N SER A 151 -19.68 -21.28 -25.24
CA SER A 151 -20.97 -21.44 -25.93
C SER A 151 -21.91 -20.25 -25.73
N LEU A 152 -22.53 -19.80 -26.83
CA LEU A 152 -23.47 -18.67 -26.80
C LEU A 152 -24.76 -19.05 -26.08
N SER A 153 -25.28 -20.25 -26.30
CA SER A 153 -26.51 -20.75 -25.67
C SER A 153 -26.39 -20.79 -24.14
N SER A 154 -25.25 -21.26 -23.63
CA SER A 154 -24.94 -21.23 -22.20
C SER A 154 -24.88 -19.82 -21.64
N ALA A 155 -24.26 -18.89 -22.38
CA ALA A 155 -24.10 -17.51 -21.95
C ALA A 155 -25.42 -16.70 -21.90
N VAL A 156 -26.48 -17.15 -22.59
CA VAL A 156 -27.84 -16.57 -22.48
C VAL A 156 -28.70 -17.33 -21.47
N ASN A 157 -28.32 -18.55 -21.10
CA ASN A 157 -29.12 -19.42 -20.25
C ASN A 157 -29.19 -18.86 -18.80
N PRO A 158 -30.39 -18.45 -18.32
CA PRO A 158 -30.51 -17.84 -17.00
C PRO A 158 -30.09 -18.78 -15.87
N PHE A 159 -30.22 -20.10 -16.05
CA PHE A 159 -29.84 -21.07 -15.01
C PHE A 159 -28.32 -21.15 -14.84
N GLU A 160 -27.55 -21.11 -15.93
CA GLU A 160 -26.08 -21.13 -15.87
C GLU A 160 -25.52 -19.80 -15.35
N LEU A 161 -26.15 -18.68 -15.73
CA LEU A 161 -25.81 -17.37 -15.18
C LEU A 161 -26.07 -17.31 -13.67
N LEU A 162 -27.23 -17.79 -13.22
CA LEU A 162 -27.55 -17.85 -11.80
C LEU A 162 -26.63 -18.80 -11.04
N ALA A 163 -26.32 -19.98 -11.59
CA ALA A 163 -25.37 -20.92 -11.00
C ALA A 163 -23.99 -20.27 -10.80
N THR A 164 -23.51 -19.53 -11.80
CA THR A 164 -22.25 -18.75 -11.71
C THR A 164 -22.33 -17.69 -10.61
N ILE A 165 -23.42 -16.93 -10.53
CA ILE A 165 -23.63 -15.90 -9.50
C ILE A 165 -23.65 -16.51 -8.10
N PHE A 166 -24.35 -17.63 -7.90
CA PHE A 166 -24.44 -18.30 -6.61
C PHE A 166 -23.13 -19.02 -6.23
N GLY A 167 -22.40 -19.57 -7.20
CA GLY A 167 -21.08 -20.19 -6.99
C GLY A 167 -20.03 -19.19 -6.49
N ILE A 168 -20.10 -17.93 -6.94
CA ILE A 168 -19.23 -16.86 -6.46
C ILE A 168 -19.75 -16.24 -5.14
N GLY A 169 -21.07 -16.11 -5.01
CA GLY A 169 -21.73 -15.60 -3.81
C GLY A 169 -21.53 -14.09 -3.60
N LYS A 170 -21.25 -13.66 -2.36
CA LYS A 170 -21.15 -12.23 -1.99
C LYS A 170 -20.05 -11.48 -2.74
N SER A 171 -18.98 -12.17 -3.13
CA SER A 171 -17.90 -11.61 -3.94
C SER A 171 -18.40 -11.11 -5.31
N TYR A 172 -19.48 -11.67 -5.84
CA TYR A 172 -20.07 -11.24 -7.12
C TYR A 172 -20.70 -9.85 -7.00
N LEU A 173 -21.46 -9.59 -5.93
CA LEU A 173 -22.03 -8.26 -5.68
C LEU A 173 -20.95 -7.20 -5.54
N LEU A 174 -19.87 -7.56 -4.83
CA LEU A 174 -18.72 -6.67 -4.66
C LEU A 174 -18.01 -6.44 -6.01
N LEU A 175 -17.83 -7.48 -6.83
CA LEU A 175 -17.29 -7.36 -8.19
C LEU A 175 -18.14 -6.41 -9.03
N CYS A 176 -19.46 -6.60 -9.08
CA CYS A 176 -20.38 -5.72 -9.80
C CYS A 176 -20.28 -4.28 -9.32
N PHE A 177 -20.17 -4.05 -8.01
CA PHE A 177 -19.98 -2.71 -7.44
C PHE A 177 -18.67 -2.08 -7.94
N PHE A 178 -17.55 -2.80 -7.90
CA PHE A 178 -16.27 -2.28 -8.42
C PHE A 178 -16.30 -2.05 -9.94
N LEU A 179 -16.91 -2.94 -10.72
CA LEU A 179 -17.10 -2.77 -12.16
C LEU A 179 -17.95 -1.53 -12.46
N PHE A 180 -19.02 -1.30 -11.68
CA PHE A 180 -19.82 -0.09 -11.79
C PHE A 180 -19.00 1.17 -11.46
N LEU A 181 -18.22 1.16 -10.38
CA LEU A 181 -17.33 2.28 -10.04
C LEU A 181 -16.30 2.56 -11.14
N LEU A 182 -15.72 1.52 -11.75
CA LEU A 182 -14.80 1.67 -12.89
C LEU A 182 -15.52 2.26 -14.11
N GLN A 183 -16.72 1.77 -14.41
CA GLN A 183 -17.52 2.25 -15.53
C GLN A 183 -17.93 3.73 -15.37
N GLN A 184 -18.22 4.19 -14.14
CA GLN A 184 -18.52 5.59 -13.84
C GLN A 184 -17.26 6.46 -13.66
N GLY A 185 -16.15 5.87 -13.22
CA GLY A 185 -14.86 6.58 -13.08
C GLY A 185 -14.21 6.91 -14.42
N SER A 186 -14.40 6.05 -15.43
CA SER A 186 -13.88 6.25 -16.79
C SER A 186 -14.24 7.63 -17.41
N PRO A 187 -15.52 8.06 -17.47
CA PRO A 187 -15.87 9.38 -18.01
C PRO A 187 -15.33 10.55 -17.16
N MET A 188 -15.17 10.39 -15.84
CA MET A 188 -14.58 11.43 -14.99
C MET A 188 -13.10 11.64 -15.31
N VAL A 189 -12.33 10.55 -15.45
CA VAL A 189 -10.92 10.61 -15.85
C VAL A 189 -10.79 11.21 -17.24
N LEU A 190 -11.66 10.79 -18.16
CA LEU A 190 -11.69 11.35 -19.51
C LEU A 190 -11.97 12.86 -19.50
N ALA A 191 -12.96 13.32 -18.74
CA ALA A 191 -13.30 14.74 -18.63
C ALA A 191 -12.14 15.57 -18.06
N MET A 192 -11.36 15.03 -17.12
CA MET A 192 -10.16 15.70 -16.61
C MET A 192 -9.06 15.77 -17.67
N LEU A 193 -8.80 14.66 -18.37
CA LEU A 193 -7.77 14.58 -19.41
C LEU A 193 -8.08 15.48 -20.60
N LEU A 194 -9.34 15.57 -21.03
CA LEU A 194 -9.76 16.42 -22.15
C LEU A 194 -9.54 17.92 -21.91
N LYS A 195 -9.47 18.37 -20.66
CA LYS A 195 -9.16 19.79 -20.34
C LYS A 195 -7.72 20.18 -20.66
N VAL A 196 -6.81 19.21 -20.67
CA VAL A 196 -5.37 19.41 -20.90
C VAL A 196 -4.94 18.87 -22.27
N ALA A 197 -5.78 18.05 -22.90
CA ALA A 197 -5.46 17.41 -24.17
C ALA A 197 -5.37 18.40 -25.33
N ALA A 198 -4.32 18.27 -26.14
CA ALA A 198 -4.24 18.95 -27.42
C ALA A 198 -5.34 18.44 -28.38
N PRO A 199 -5.93 19.28 -29.25
CA PRO A 199 -7.03 18.89 -30.14
C PRO A 199 -6.74 17.65 -30.99
N GLY A 200 -5.50 17.51 -31.49
CA GLY A 200 -5.09 16.34 -32.26
C GLY A 200 -5.03 15.04 -31.46
N LEU A 201 -4.87 15.10 -30.14
CA LEU A 201 -4.71 13.90 -29.29
C LEU A 201 -6.04 13.44 -28.67
N VAL A 202 -7.13 14.17 -28.85
CA VAL A 202 -8.42 13.87 -28.20
C VAL A 202 -8.90 12.46 -28.53
N LEU A 203 -8.92 12.09 -29.81
CA LEU A 203 -9.44 10.80 -30.27
C LEU A 203 -8.64 9.58 -29.79
N PRO A 204 -7.30 9.55 -29.92
CA PRO A 204 -6.50 8.48 -29.34
C PRO A 204 -6.57 8.47 -27.81
N LEU A 205 -6.67 9.63 -27.16
CA LEU A 205 -6.79 9.69 -25.70
C LEU A 205 -8.10 9.09 -25.20
N VAL A 206 -9.23 9.41 -25.85
CA VAL A 206 -10.54 8.78 -25.57
C VAL A 206 -10.44 7.27 -25.74
N SER A 207 -9.88 6.82 -26.87
CA SER A 207 -9.73 5.39 -27.17
C SER A 207 -8.85 4.69 -26.14
N PHE A 208 -7.71 5.29 -25.77
CA PHE A 208 -6.79 4.76 -24.76
C PHE A 208 -7.48 4.60 -23.41
N VAL A 209 -8.22 5.60 -22.94
CA VAL A 209 -8.97 5.53 -21.67
C VAL A 209 -10.00 4.40 -21.72
N MET A 210 -10.77 4.27 -22.80
CA MET A 210 -11.75 3.19 -22.95
C MET A 210 -11.09 1.80 -22.97
N ILE A 211 -9.98 1.64 -23.69
CA ILE A 211 -9.20 0.40 -23.74
C ILE A 211 -8.68 0.03 -22.36
N TYR A 212 -8.05 0.99 -21.68
CA TYR A 212 -7.48 0.84 -20.36
C TYR A 212 -8.51 0.29 -19.37
N PHE A 213 -9.65 0.98 -19.20
CA PHE A 213 -10.68 0.56 -18.25
C PHE A 213 -11.30 -0.79 -18.63
N THR A 214 -11.50 -1.06 -19.93
CA THR A 214 -12.01 -2.35 -20.40
C THR A 214 -11.08 -3.50 -19.98
N TRP A 215 -9.77 -3.32 -20.11
CA TRP A 215 -8.80 -4.36 -19.74
C TRP A 215 -8.64 -4.51 -18.23
N VAL A 216 -8.73 -3.43 -17.44
CA VAL A 216 -8.78 -3.51 -15.97
C VAL A 216 -10.00 -4.33 -15.53
N MET A 217 -11.17 -4.05 -16.10
CA MET A 217 -12.40 -4.81 -15.81
C MET A 217 -12.25 -6.29 -16.17
N ALA A 218 -11.68 -6.59 -17.34
CA ALA A 218 -11.46 -7.97 -17.78
C ALA A 218 -10.49 -8.74 -16.87
N ALA A 219 -9.39 -8.10 -16.45
CA ALA A 219 -8.44 -8.67 -15.50
C ALA A 219 -9.10 -8.94 -14.14
N MET A 220 -9.95 -8.03 -13.67
CA MET A 220 -10.67 -8.19 -12.40
C MET A 220 -11.71 -9.33 -12.46
N ILE A 221 -12.47 -9.42 -13.56
CA ILE A 221 -13.41 -10.53 -13.80
C ILE A 221 -12.65 -11.87 -13.82
N GLY A 222 -11.56 -11.94 -14.58
CA GLY A 222 -10.74 -13.14 -14.67
C GLY A 222 -10.15 -13.55 -13.34
N TYR A 223 -9.67 -12.60 -12.53
CA TYR A 223 -9.16 -12.90 -11.21
C TYR A 223 -10.23 -13.39 -10.23
N VAL A 224 -11.46 -12.89 -10.31
CA VAL A 224 -12.57 -13.43 -9.49
C VAL A 224 -12.89 -14.87 -9.89
N MET A 225 -12.84 -15.19 -11.19
CA MET A 225 -12.97 -16.57 -11.64
C MET A 225 -11.86 -17.45 -11.06
N TYR A 226 -10.62 -16.95 -11.03
CA TYR A 226 -9.51 -17.64 -10.40
C TYR A 226 -9.74 -17.85 -8.89
N GLN A 227 -10.15 -16.80 -8.16
CA GLN A 227 -10.46 -16.89 -6.73
C GLN A 227 -11.51 -17.97 -6.42
N HIS A 228 -12.50 -18.14 -7.31
CA HIS A 228 -13.59 -19.09 -7.19
C HIS A 228 -13.44 -20.29 -8.15
N HIS A 229 -12.20 -20.65 -8.53
CA HIS A 229 -11.91 -21.68 -9.53
C HIS A 229 -12.59 -23.03 -9.23
N ALA A 230 -12.60 -23.46 -7.96
CA ALA A 230 -13.27 -24.70 -7.55
C ALA A 230 -14.80 -24.68 -7.74
N ALA A 231 -15.44 -23.51 -7.60
CA ALA A 231 -16.89 -23.37 -7.79
C ALA A 231 -17.28 -23.26 -9.27
N LEU A 232 -16.33 -22.87 -10.13
CA LEU A 232 -16.54 -22.70 -11.57
C LEU A 232 -15.96 -23.86 -12.40
N ASP A 233 -15.46 -24.91 -11.75
CA ASP A 233 -14.81 -26.07 -12.36
C ASP A 233 -13.62 -25.68 -13.27
N ILE A 234 -12.85 -24.68 -12.82
CA ILE A 234 -11.66 -24.20 -13.52
C ILE A 234 -10.44 -24.86 -12.87
N ASP A 235 -9.63 -25.55 -13.67
CA ASP A 235 -8.31 -26.03 -13.22
C ASP A 235 -7.27 -24.90 -13.32
N PRO A 236 -6.83 -24.30 -12.20
CA PRO A 236 -5.83 -23.26 -12.23
C PRO A 236 -4.47 -23.83 -12.63
N VAL A 237 -3.79 -23.17 -13.56
CA VAL A 237 -2.48 -23.60 -14.09
C VAL A 237 -1.34 -23.04 -13.27
N GLN A 238 -1.53 -21.85 -12.68
CA GLN A 238 -0.57 -21.23 -11.77
C GLN A 238 -1.13 -21.21 -10.34
N ALA A 239 -0.32 -21.73 -9.41
CA ALA A 239 -0.57 -21.60 -7.97
C ALA A 239 -0.65 -20.12 -7.59
N PRO A 240 -1.47 -19.75 -6.60
CA PRO A 240 -1.56 -18.37 -6.19
C PRO A 240 -0.16 -17.89 -5.88
N GLU A 241 0.26 -16.83 -6.57
CA GLU A 241 1.30 -15.98 -6.04
C GLU A 241 0.83 -15.56 -4.66
N GLY A 242 1.33 -16.28 -3.64
CA GLY A 242 1.26 -15.86 -2.26
C GLY A 242 1.61 -14.38 -2.21
N PRO A 243 0.97 -13.62 -1.31
CA PRO A 243 0.86 -12.15 -1.39
C PRO A 243 2.15 -11.57 -1.93
N ALA A 244 2.09 -11.08 -3.19
CA ALA A 244 3.18 -10.60 -4.03
C ALA A 244 4.58 -10.92 -3.49
N THR A 245 5.37 -11.72 -4.21
CA THR A 245 6.81 -11.80 -3.99
C THR A 245 7.47 -10.42 -4.25
N VAL A 246 7.25 -9.46 -3.35
CA VAL A 246 8.37 -8.85 -2.64
C VAL A 246 9.17 -10.05 -2.18
N GLN A 247 10.43 -10.17 -2.59
CA GLN A 247 11.36 -11.03 -1.87
C GLN A 247 11.27 -10.60 -0.41
N ILE A 248 10.39 -11.24 0.37
CA ILE A 248 10.40 -11.11 1.81
C ILE A 248 11.70 -11.78 2.15
N ASP A 249 12.68 -10.96 2.52
CA ASP A 249 13.94 -11.42 3.03
C ASP A 249 13.62 -12.57 4.01
N PRO A 250 14.25 -13.75 3.89
CA PRO A 250 14.10 -14.81 4.89
C PRO A 250 14.19 -14.27 6.33
N ALA A 251 15.00 -13.22 6.55
CA ALA A 251 15.09 -12.49 7.81
C ALA A 251 13.78 -11.79 8.22
N ASP A 252 13.04 -11.19 7.30
CA ASP A 252 11.74 -10.54 7.57
C ASP A 252 10.65 -11.56 7.90
N LEU A 253 10.66 -12.72 7.24
CA LEU A 253 9.73 -13.80 7.56
C LEU A 253 9.99 -14.38 8.95
N GLU A 254 11.27 -14.60 9.28
CA GLU A 254 11.68 -15.00 10.63
C GLU A 254 11.31 -13.95 11.67
N ALA A 255 11.54 -12.66 11.41
CA ALA A 255 11.17 -11.58 12.31
C ALA A 255 9.67 -11.59 12.60
N ARG A 256 8.81 -11.76 11.58
CA ARG A 256 7.35 -11.87 11.74
C ARG A 256 6.94 -13.10 12.54
N ARG A 257 7.59 -14.25 12.30
CA ARG A 257 7.34 -15.49 13.07
C ARG A 257 7.67 -15.29 14.54
N ARG A 258 8.81 -14.66 14.83
CA ARG A 258 9.25 -14.34 16.19
C ARG A 258 8.33 -13.32 16.87
N ASP A 259 7.87 -12.28 16.15
CA ASP A 259 6.87 -11.32 16.63
C ASP A 259 5.56 -12.00 17.03
N ALA A 260 5.05 -12.90 16.18
CA ALA A 260 3.82 -13.66 16.44
C ALA A 260 3.95 -14.57 17.67
N LEU A 261 5.10 -15.22 17.86
CA LEU A 261 5.35 -16.06 19.03
C LEU A 261 5.33 -15.24 20.33
N VAL A 262 6.04 -14.10 20.36
CA VAL A 262 6.06 -13.22 21.54
C VAL A 262 4.68 -12.66 21.83
N ALA A 263 3.93 -12.26 20.80
CA ALA A 263 2.55 -11.78 20.97
C ALA A 263 1.64 -12.84 21.61
N ARG A 264 1.77 -14.11 21.20
CA ARG A 264 1.04 -15.23 21.82
C ARG A 264 1.44 -15.43 23.28
N LEU A 265 2.73 -15.45 23.60
CA LEU A 265 3.18 -15.60 24.99
C LEU A 265 2.67 -14.47 25.89
N VAL A 266 2.63 -13.24 25.39
CA VAL A 266 2.05 -12.09 26.11
C VAL A 266 0.52 -12.25 26.29
N GLN A 267 -0.20 -12.73 25.26
CA GLN A 267 -1.64 -13.01 25.33
C GLN A 267 -1.97 -14.13 26.33
N ASP A 268 -1.14 -15.16 26.38
CA ASP A 268 -1.27 -16.29 27.30
C ASP A 268 -0.81 -15.96 28.73
N ASN A 269 -0.51 -14.69 29.01
CA ASN A 269 0.00 -14.17 30.29
C ASN A 269 1.33 -14.80 30.75
N LYS A 270 2.13 -15.33 29.83
CA LYS A 270 3.44 -15.95 30.07
C LYS A 270 4.58 -14.95 29.88
N MET A 271 4.58 -13.90 30.72
CA MET A 271 5.48 -12.76 30.56
C MET A 271 6.97 -13.12 30.72
N ASP A 272 7.32 -13.98 31.68
CA ASP A 272 8.71 -14.38 31.90
C ASP A 272 9.27 -15.21 30.73
N GLU A 273 8.46 -16.08 30.14
CA GLU A 273 8.81 -16.84 28.94
C GLU A 273 9.02 -15.89 27.75
N ALA A 274 8.13 -14.92 27.55
CA ALA A 274 8.27 -13.92 26.49
C ALA A 274 9.57 -13.11 26.63
N VAL A 275 9.94 -12.70 27.85
CA VAL A 275 11.18 -11.97 28.12
C VAL A 275 12.39 -12.85 27.83
N ASN A 276 12.41 -14.09 28.33
CA ASN A 276 13.53 -15.00 28.14
C ASN A 276 13.74 -15.35 26.66
N GLN A 277 12.65 -15.61 25.92
CA GLN A 277 12.70 -15.93 24.50
C GLN A 277 13.20 -14.74 23.66
N ALA A 278 12.67 -13.53 23.92
CA ALA A 278 13.11 -12.33 23.21
C ALA A 278 14.57 -11.97 23.54
N ARG A 279 15.00 -12.20 24.79
CA ARG A 279 16.40 -12.03 25.21
C ARG A 279 17.31 -13.01 24.47
N GLU A 280 16.91 -14.26 24.30
CA GLU A 280 17.73 -15.27 23.63
C GLU A 280 17.97 -14.92 22.16
N TRP A 281 16.93 -14.52 21.43
CA TRP A 281 17.11 -14.08 20.03
C TRP A 281 17.99 -12.84 19.91
N GLN A 282 17.89 -11.91 20.85
CA GLN A 282 18.76 -10.73 20.87
C GLN A 282 20.21 -11.09 21.21
N ARG A 283 20.48 -12.19 21.94
CA ARG A 283 21.85 -12.68 22.15
C ARG A 283 22.42 -13.38 20.92
N GLN A 284 21.58 -13.99 20.09
CA GLN A 284 22.02 -14.65 18.86
C GLN A 284 22.48 -13.62 17.82
N ASP A 285 21.72 -12.54 17.68
CA ASP A 285 22.11 -11.39 16.85
C ASP A 285 21.95 -10.09 17.63
N TYR A 286 23.09 -9.63 18.13
CA TYR A 286 23.20 -8.43 18.93
C TYR A 286 22.94 -7.15 18.12
N GLU A 287 23.21 -7.14 16.82
CA GLU A 287 23.08 -5.96 15.95
C GLU A 287 21.71 -5.89 15.24
N SER A 288 20.93 -6.97 15.30
CA SER A 288 19.56 -7.02 14.80
C SER A 288 18.66 -5.99 15.51
N LEU A 289 18.34 -4.92 14.78
CA LEU A 289 17.36 -3.92 15.23
C LEU A 289 15.97 -4.54 15.49
N PRO A 290 15.44 -5.45 14.64
CA PRO A 290 14.15 -6.10 14.90
C PRO A 290 14.13 -6.88 16.20
N ASP A 291 15.16 -7.66 16.52
CA ASP A 291 15.23 -8.45 17.75
C ASP A 291 15.38 -7.54 18.98
N CYS A 292 16.22 -6.50 18.89
CA CYS A 292 16.36 -5.50 19.96
C CYS A 292 15.03 -4.76 20.23
N ARG A 293 14.31 -4.35 19.18
CA ARG A 293 12.98 -3.73 19.32
C ARG A 293 12.00 -4.69 20.01
N ARG A 294 11.99 -5.96 19.61
CA ARG A 294 11.11 -6.97 20.20
C ARG A 294 11.37 -7.12 21.69
N TYR A 295 12.64 -7.29 22.06
CA TYR A 295 13.04 -7.42 23.46
C TYR A 295 12.70 -6.15 24.26
N PHE A 296 12.95 -4.96 23.71
CA PHE A 296 12.58 -3.69 24.33
C PHE A 296 11.08 -3.57 24.57
N ARG A 297 10.25 -3.99 23.61
CA ARG A 297 8.78 -3.98 23.74
C ARG A 297 8.29 -4.90 24.86
N VAL A 298 8.87 -6.10 24.99
CA VAL A 298 8.49 -7.03 26.08
C VAL A 298 8.95 -6.48 27.43
N LEU A 299 10.16 -5.92 27.53
CA LEU A 299 10.63 -5.28 28.77
C LEU A 299 9.72 -4.12 29.17
N LYS A 300 9.21 -3.33 28.22
CA LYS A 300 8.19 -2.29 28.45
C LYS A 300 6.86 -2.82 28.99
N LEU A 301 6.60 -4.12 28.97
CA LEU A 301 5.40 -4.70 29.58
C LEU A 301 5.68 -5.34 30.95
N THR A 302 6.94 -5.37 31.39
CA THR A 302 7.34 -5.94 32.69
C THR A 302 7.89 -4.86 33.62
N GLU A 303 8.05 -5.17 34.90
CA GLU A 303 8.60 -4.25 35.92
C GLU A 303 10.15 -4.21 35.95
N ARG A 304 10.82 -4.82 34.96
CA ARG A 304 12.28 -4.93 34.91
C ARG A 304 12.94 -3.63 34.42
N ALA A 305 12.92 -2.59 35.26
CA ALA A 305 13.42 -1.25 34.94
C ALA A 305 14.92 -1.22 34.63
N ASP A 306 15.74 -1.97 35.36
CA ASP A 306 17.20 -2.00 35.14
C ASP A 306 17.56 -2.62 33.79
N ALA A 307 16.95 -3.75 33.44
CA ALA A 307 17.15 -4.40 32.15
C ALA A 307 16.67 -3.51 30.98
N LEU A 308 15.59 -2.75 31.18
CA LEU A 308 15.11 -1.80 30.17
C LEU A 308 16.10 -0.65 29.95
N ALA A 309 16.67 -0.11 31.04
CA ALA A 309 17.65 0.97 30.96
C ALA A 309 18.96 0.49 30.31
N GLU A 310 19.44 -0.71 30.69
CA GLU A 310 20.63 -1.34 30.09
C GLU A 310 20.46 -1.54 28.58
N LEU A 311 19.34 -2.13 28.15
CA LEU A 311 19.04 -2.27 26.73
C LEU A 311 18.87 -0.90 26.06
N GLY A 312 18.29 0.07 26.77
CA GLY A 312 18.12 1.44 26.31
C GLY A 312 19.42 2.12 25.91
N GLN A 313 20.50 1.95 26.69
CA GLN A 313 21.81 2.53 26.34
C GLN A 313 22.32 2.07 24.98
N ARG A 314 21.98 0.85 24.58
CA ARG A 314 22.38 0.28 23.30
C ARG A 314 21.37 0.56 22.19
N PHE A 315 20.08 0.42 22.47
CA PHE A 315 19.00 0.51 21.50
C PHE A 315 18.82 1.92 20.94
N ILE A 316 18.96 2.95 21.79
CA ILE A 316 18.79 4.34 21.39
C ILE A 316 19.85 4.78 20.34
N PRO A 317 21.16 4.55 20.54
CA PRO A 317 22.16 4.82 19.51
C PRO A 317 21.88 4.08 18.19
N MET A 318 21.47 2.81 18.23
CA MET A 318 21.17 2.04 17.01
C MET A 318 20.01 2.66 16.22
N LEU A 319 18.97 3.15 16.92
CA LEU A 319 17.85 3.85 16.28
C LEU A 319 18.29 5.17 15.65
N LEU A 320 19.14 5.95 16.33
CA LEU A 320 19.64 7.21 15.79
C LEU A 320 20.55 6.99 14.58
N ALA A 321 21.41 5.97 14.61
CA ALA A 321 22.26 5.58 13.48
C ALA A 321 21.44 5.23 12.22
N GLN A 322 20.26 4.63 12.38
CA GLN A 322 19.33 4.34 11.28
C GLN A 322 18.35 5.49 10.97
N GLN A 323 18.62 6.71 11.43
CA GLN A 323 17.77 7.91 11.23
C GLN A 323 16.35 7.80 11.80
N ARG A 324 16.13 6.92 12.78
CA ARG A 324 14.82 6.68 13.45
C ARG A 324 14.69 7.51 14.73
N ALA A 325 14.93 8.81 14.64
CA ALA A 325 15.03 9.70 15.81
C ALA A 325 13.74 9.74 16.66
N SER A 326 12.55 9.69 16.04
CA SER A 326 11.27 9.66 16.76
C SER A 326 11.13 8.45 17.67
N GLU A 327 11.48 7.27 17.16
CA GLU A 327 11.47 6.02 17.92
C GLU A 327 12.54 6.03 19.02
N ALA A 328 13.72 6.59 18.74
CA ALA A 328 14.79 6.74 19.73
C ALA A 328 14.34 7.59 20.92
N LEU A 329 13.63 8.71 20.65
CA LEU A 329 13.04 9.55 21.69
C LEU A 329 12.00 8.78 22.52
N GLU A 330 11.13 8.01 21.88
CA GLU A 330 10.13 7.21 22.61
C GLU A 330 10.76 6.12 23.47
N ALA A 331 11.82 5.48 22.97
CA ALA A 331 12.60 4.52 23.74
C ALA A 331 13.23 5.19 24.96
N TRP A 332 13.91 6.33 24.78
CA TRP A 332 14.50 7.11 25.86
C TRP A 332 13.45 7.54 26.90
N VAL A 333 12.30 8.08 26.47
CA VAL A 333 11.21 8.46 27.37
C VAL A 333 10.70 7.25 28.16
N SER A 334 10.62 6.07 27.54
CA SER A 334 10.20 4.85 28.21
C SER A 334 11.19 4.43 29.31
N CYS A 335 12.49 4.61 29.09
CA CYS A 335 13.53 4.36 30.09
C CYS A 335 13.46 5.36 31.25
N VAL A 336 13.45 6.68 30.95
CA VAL A 336 13.45 7.73 31.99
C VAL A 336 12.19 7.69 32.87
N LYS A 337 11.04 7.33 32.31
CA LYS A 337 9.79 7.17 33.09
C LYS A 337 9.90 6.07 34.15
N ARG A 338 10.74 5.06 33.94
CA ARG A 338 10.91 3.94 34.88
C ARG A 338 12.14 4.09 35.76
N LYS A 339 13.21 4.66 35.20
CA LYS A 339 14.47 4.93 35.88
C LYS A 339 14.84 6.39 35.63
N PRO A 340 14.44 7.32 36.53
CA PRO A 340 14.69 8.75 36.37
C PRO A 340 16.18 9.12 36.23
N ASP A 341 17.07 8.28 36.76
CA ASP A 341 18.53 8.45 36.69
C ASP A 341 19.13 8.03 35.34
N PHE A 342 18.32 7.46 34.44
CA PHE A 342 18.77 7.05 33.11
C PHE A 342 19.17 8.25 32.26
N LYS A 343 20.43 8.29 31.82
CA LYS A 343 20.98 9.36 31.01
C LYS A 343 21.79 8.78 29.84
N PRO A 344 21.73 9.36 28.63
CA PRO A 344 22.55 8.89 27.51
C PRO A 344 24.05 9.07 27.81
N ASP A 345 24.87 8.16 27.29
CA ASP A 345 26.32 8.12 27.58
C ASP A 345 27.13 9.16 26.80
N SER A 346 26.59 9.68 25.68
CA SER A 346 27.30 10.66 24.86
C SER A 346 26.60 12.01 24.79
N ALA A 347 27.43 13.06 24.63
CA ALA A 347 26.97 14.43 24.41
C ALA A 347 26.14 14.54 23.12
N GLN A 348 26.60 13.88 22.04
CA GLN A 348 25.92 13.86 20.74
C GLN A 348 24.52 13.25 20.83
N LEU A 349 24.40 12.06 21.43
CA LEU A 349 23.11 11.37 21.57
C LEU A 349 22.13 12.20 22.41
N SER A 350 22.61 12.79 23.51
CA SER A 350 21.80 13.64 24.37
C SER A 350 21.28 14.88 23.62
N TYR A 351 22.11 15.50 22.78
CA TYR A 351 21.74 16.66 21.96
C TYR A 351 20.76 16.29 20.85
N GLU A 352 21.00 15.20 20.11
CA GLU A 352 20.10 14.73 19.04
C GLU A 352 18.70 14.37 19.57
N LEU A 353 18.64 13.70 20.73
CA LEU A 353 17.37 13.42 21.41
C LEU A 353 16.67 14.71 21.85
N ALA A 354 17.42 15.71 22.33
CA ALA A 354 16.87 16.98 22.76
C ALA A 354 16.30 17.75 21.55
N GLN A 355 17.02 17.80 20.43
CA GLN A 355 16.50 18.38 19.18
C GLN A 355 15.23 17.67 18.72
N GLN A 356 15.20 16.33 18.79
CA GLN A 356 14.01 15.58 18.42
C GLN A 356 12.84 15.81 19.39
N ALA A 357 13.11 15.95 20.69
CA ALA A 357 12.10 16.30 21.68
C ALA A 357 11.50 17.69 21.43
N TRP A 358 12.33 18.65 21.03
CA TRP A 358 11.89 19.98 20.63
C TRP A 358 10.98 19.92 19.40
N LYS A 359 11.42 19.25 18.32
CA LYS A 359 10.61 19.06 17.10
C LYS A 359 9.28 18.35 17.37
N ALA A 360 9.25 17.42 18.32
CA ALA A 360 8.05 16.68 18.72
C ALA A 360 7.12 17.48 19.65
N GLY A 361 7.41 18.75 19.95
CA GLY A 361 6.60 19.59 20.84
C GLY A 361 6.62 19.15 22.29
N LYS A 362 7.72 18.51 22.75
CA LYS A 362 7.87 17.99 24.12
C LYS A 362 8.99 18.72 24.87
N PRO A 363 8.83 20.02 25.19
CA PRO A 363 9.88 20.86 25.76
C PRO A 363 10.38 20.39 27.13
N ARG A 364 9.55 19.73 27.93
CA ARG A 364 9.98 19.19 29.23
C ARG A 364 11.10 18.15 29.10
N TYR A 365 11.09 17.33 28.04
CA TYR A 365 12.15 16.35 27.82
C TYR A 365 13.47 16.99 27.37
N VAL A 366 13.42 18.14 26.68
CA VAL A 366 14.60 18.95 26.38
C VAL A 366 15.29 19.37 27.68
N LEU A 367 14.52 19.88 28.64
CA LEU A 367 15.06 20.32 29.94
C LEU A 367 15.66 19.15 30.74
N ILE A 368 15.03 17.97 30.69
CA ILE A 368 15.56 16.76 31.35
C ILE A 368 16.90 16.34 30.73
N LEU A 369 17.02 16.38 29.40
CA LEU A 369 18.27 16.04 28.70
C LEU A 369 19.36 17.09 28.91
N ALA A 370 18.99 18.37 29.04
CA ALA A 370 19.93 19.46 29.27
C ALA A 370 20.42 19.54 30.73
N LYS A 371 19.70 18.90 31.67
CA LYS A 371 20.04 18.92 33.09
C LYS A 371 21.42 18.31 33.34
N ASP A 372 22.29 19.09 33.98
CA ASP A 372 23.69 18.76 34.26
C ASP A 372 24.54 18.46 33.01
N PHE A 373 24.09 18.82 31.80
CA PHE A 373 24.79 18.52 30.56
C PHE A 373 26.21 19.13 30.54
N GLU A 374 26.32 20.41 30.91
CA GLU A 374 27.60 21.12 31.03
C GLU A 374 28.59 20.42 31.97
N LYS A 375 28.10 19.92 33.10
CA LYS A 375 28.95 19.24 34.10
C LYS A 375 29.38 17.86 33.63
N ARG A 376 28.47 17.13 32.97
CA ARG A 376 28.72 15.75 32.51
C ARG A 376 29.63 15.69 31.30
N PHE A 377 29.53 16.68 30.40
CA PHE A 377 30.27 16.72 29.15
C PHE A 377 31.12 17.99 29.05
N ALA A 378 31.90 18.26 30.11
CA ALA A 378 32.77 19.42 30.17
C ALA A 378 33.72 19.45 28.96
N GLY A 379 33.79 20.61 28.28
CA GLY A 379 34.60 20.79 27.07
C GLY A 379 33.96 20.32 25.77
N SER A 380 32.71 19.83 25.78
CA SER A 380 31.99 19.49 24.54
C SER A 380 31.63 20.75 23.75
N THR A 381 31.84 20.69 22.43
CA THR A 381 31.41 21.73 21.47
C THR A 381 29.88 21.87 21.39
N LEU A 382 29.13 20.91 21.92
CA LEU A 382 27.66 20.90 21.92
C LEU A 382 27.05 21.62 23.13
N ILE A 383 27.86 22.12 24.06
CA ILE A 383 27.36 22.88 25.22
C ILE A 383 26.56 24.11 24.77
N PRO A 384 27.09 25.03 23.93
CA PRO A 384 26.33 26.22 23.55
C PRO A 384 25.03 25.92 22.79
N PRO A 385 25.00 25.00 21.79
CA PRO A 385 23.75 24.59 21.15
C PRO A 385 22.72 23.96 22.10
N MET A 386 23.16 23.17 23.09
CA MET A 386 22.26 22.57 24.08
C MET A 386 21.62 23.62 24.98
N LEU A 387 22.40 24.62 25.41
CA LEU A 387 21.89 25.72 26.25
C LEU A 387 20.92 26.62 25.48
N GLU A 388 21.20 26.89 24.21
CA GLU A 388 20.31 27.63 23.33
C GLU A 388 18.96 26.92 23.15
N LEU A 389 18.99 25.59 22.96
CA LEU A 389 17.78 24.78 22.92
C LEU A 389 17.03 24.79 24.27
N MET A 390 17.75 24.83 25.39
CA MET A 390 17.18 24.97 26.73
C MET A 390 16.47 26.32 26.90
N VAL A 391 17.06 27.41 26.41
CA VAL A 391 16.44 28.76 26.39
C VAL A 391 15.14 28.75 25.59
N ARG A 392 15.13 28.16 24.38
CA ARG A 392 13.91 27.99 23.57
C ARG A 392 12.86 27.19 24.34
N ALA A 393 13.24 26.08 24.95
CA ALA A 393 12.34 25.23 25.72
C ALA A 393 11.70 25.99 26.91
N TYR A 394 12.46 26.80 27.64
CA TYR A 394 11.94 27.62 28.73
C TYR A 394 10.98 28.71 28.26
N LYS A 395 11.36 29.48 27.23
CA LYS A 395 10.54 30.59 26.73
C LYS A 395 9.27 30.09 26.04
N GLN A 396 9.44 29.27 25.01
CA GLN A 396 8.38 28.93 24.07
C GLN A 396 7.61 27.66 24.47
N GLY A 397 8.22 26.80 25.28
CA GLY A 397 7.65 25.49 25.61
C GLY A 397 7.03 25.38 27.00
N VAL A 398 7.63 26.02 28.01
CA VAL A 398 7.19 25.94 29.41
C VAL A 398 6.69 27.29 29.94
N GLU A 399 6.78 28.36 29.12
CA GLU A 399 6.35 29.71 29.47
C GLU A 399 7.02 30.25 30.75
N GLN A 400 8.29 29.88 30.96
CA GLN A 400 9.12 30.34 32.09
C GLN A 400 10.32 31.16 31.59
N PRO A 401 10.09 32.35 31.00
CA PRO A 401 11.14 33.13 30.36
C PRO A 401 12.25 33.59 31.32
N LEU A 402 11.94 33.78 32.61
CA LEU A 402 12.94 34.14 33.63
C LEU A 402 14.03 33.07 33.79
N GLN A 403 13.67 31.79 33.73
CA GLN A 403 14.64 30.69 33.78
C GLN A 403 15.47 30.65 32.48
N GLY A 404 14.85 30.92 31.33
CA GLY A 404 15.55 31.10 30.06
C GLY A 404 16.57 32.25 30.12
N GLY A 405 16.21 33.37 30.73
CA GLY A 405 17.10 34.52 30.96
C GLY A 405 18.33 34.16 31.80
N ALA A 406 18.16 33.37 32.87
CA ALA A 406 19.29 32.91 33.67
C ALA A 406 20.26 32.02 32.88
N VAL A 407 19.73 31.13 32.03
CA VAL A 407 20.56 30.30 31.12
C VAL A 407 21.28 31.18 30.10
N TYR A 408 20.60 32.18 29.53
CA TYR A 408 21.21 33.13 28.60
C TYR A 408 22.35 33.95 29.24
N MET A 409 22.17 34.44 30.47
CA MET A 409 23.23 35.16 31.19
C MET A 409 24.47 34.27 31.40
N ARG A 410 24.26 32.98 31.66
CA ARG A 410 25.34 32.00 31.75
C ARG A 410 26.04 31.80 30.40
N MET A 411 25.29 31.71 29.30
CA MET A 411 25.85 31.63 27.95
C MET A 411 26.65 32.90 27.58
N LYS A 412 26.17 34.08 27.94
CA LYS A 412 26.86 35.36 27.69
C LYS A 412 28.21 35.44 28.44
N GLN A 413 28.29 34.88 29.64
CA GLN A 413 29.54 34.82 30.41
C GLN A 413 30.54 33.81 29.84
N LEU A 414 30.08 32.62 29.44
CA LEU A 414 30.95 31.51 29.05
C LEU A 414 31.27 31.48 27.55
N PHE A 415 30.34 31.92 26.70
CA PHE A 415 30.39 31.81 25.24
C PHE A 415 29.87 33.08 24.53
N PRO A 416 30.44 34.28 24.81
CA PRO A 416 29.89 35.55 24.34
C PRO A 416 29.79 35.66 22.81
N GLU A 417 30.79 35.16 22.07
CA GLU A 417 30.88 35.31 20.61
C GLU A 417 30.21 34.18 19.80
N HIS A 418 29.72 33.13 20.48
CA HIS A 418 29.18 31.95 19.80
C HIS A 418 27.81 32.22 19.17
N GLU A 419 27.54 31.67 17.98
CA GLU A 419 26.27 31.87 17.24
C GLU A 419 25.03 31.53 18.07
N SER A 420 25.07 30.39 18.79
CA SER A 420 24.00 29.98 19.71
C SER A 420 23.68 31.02 20.80
N THR A 421 24.66 31.80 21.26
CA THR A 421 24.43 32.86 22.25
C THR A 421 23.68 34.04 21.62
N LYS A 422 23.99 34.38 20.37
CA LYS A 422 23.28 35.41 19.59
C LYS A 422 21.83 34.99 19.30
N GLU A 423 21.62 33.73 18.94
CA GLU A 423 20.29 33.15 18.76
C GLU A 423 19.46 33.16 20.06
N ALA A 424 20.05 32.76 21.19
CA ALA A 424 19.39 32.83 22.49
C ALA A 424 18.99 34.27 22.88
N GLN A 425 19.84 35.26 22.58
CA GLN A 425 19.51 36.68 22.78
C GLN A 425 18.32 37.11 21.92
N TRP A 426 18.31 36.74 20.64
CA TRP A 426 17.22 37.06 19.74
C TRP A 426 15.89 36.41 20.17
N VAL A 427 15.96 35.17 20.67
CA VAL A 427 14.82 34.45 21.23
C VAL A 427 14.25 35.18 22.44
N LEU A 428 15.07 35.74 23.34
CA LEU A 428 14.64 36.43 24.57
C LEU A 428 14.50 37.96 24.45
N ARG A 429 14.55 38.53 23.23
CA ARG A 429 14.66 39.98 23.02
C ARG A 429 13.62 40.84 23.75
N ASN A 430 12.36 40.39 23.81
CA ASN A 430 11.27 41.16 24.42
C ASN A 430 11.45 41.21 25.95
N GLU A 431 11.80 40.07 26.54
CA GLU A 431 11.94 39.91 27.98
C GLU A 431 13.23 40.56 28.49
N LEU A 432 14.30 40.54 27.69
CA LEU A 432 15.53 41.28 27.99
C LEU A 432 15.28 42.80 27.98
N GLN A 433 14.50 43.32 27.03
CA GLN A 433 14.11 44.74 27.00
C GLN A 433 13.27 45.13 28.22
N GLU A 434 12.32 44.28 28.65
CA GLU A 434 11.53 44.52 29.86
C GLU A 434 12.36 44.48 31.16
N LEU A 435 13.38 43.61 31.21
CA LEU A 435 14.30 43.56 32.35
C LEU A 435 15.21 44.79 32.38
N GLU A 436 15.75 45.21 31.24
CA GLU A 436 16.56 46.44 31.12
C GLU A 436 15.75 47.69 31.47
N ALA A 437 14.45 47.75 31.14
CA ALA A 437 13.57 48.87 31.48
C ALA A 437 13.19 48.95 32.98
N LYS A 438 13.46 47.89 33.77
CA LYS A 438 13.16 47.82 35.22
C LYS A 438 14.40 47.99 36.11
N THR A 439 15.59 48.09 35.52
CA THR A 439 16.86 48.40 36.20
C THR A 439 17.25 49.83 35.89
#